data_AF-A0A251WGA0-F1
#
_entry.id   AF-A0A251WGA0-F1
#
_cell.length_a   1.000
_cell.length_b   1.000
_cell.length_c   1.000
_cell.angle_alpha   90.00
_cell.angle_beta   90.00
_cell.angle_gamma   90.00
#
_symmetry.space_group_name_H-M   'P 1'
#
loop_
_entity.id
_entity.type
_entity.pdbx_description
1 polymer ?
#
loop_
_entity_poly.entity_id
_entity_poly.type
_entity_poly.pdbx_seq_one_letter_code
_entity_poly.pdbx_strand_id
1 'polypeptide(L)'
;MTNTANLDTTNLAPKVTNPPVYSGPKEVLLGKPVLLKGSYDASRITKLTIRAEDKFDLPVTLKNGTWEVNMPKGFSSAGARWFRVQGFDKAGKPVESRIFYMTVSRDPLTVAQALTLKVLRDTYFKASPQDSSKLNNQQKVLVKAGQIFHVNRYGSMDAHLKLELAESIEPIGSFGYFYEAHVQLSKGTQVLRFTVDDVPDTPGDGIQMLVTTTTFLKKSREDSDSLPDNQKAQLMQGQTLQIKGYACLGGHFRVTLADPISGFGDVGFIYWRHVRLTRLGQEIPFDPDALTARILQDTVLKKSPVDSSKLAAQDKVSLPAGRVYGVSSYTIEGGHIRLSTTEEFPGFGNTGYIFPNFVQMQRGGRSFNPIPPQVELNVPYFSQRDNPRLYWSTCNVTSIAMVFYYYGVRSKDGGQLEDELLQWCLDRYGAGSQTDHNVLIKLIEAYGFKSQFSTTYKWQDIKEELINRRPVVLCGYFTHGGHIVTVVGYTPQGFIVNDPWGDGYYGYASTEGRKLIYPYDYTTQMCGVDGDVWAHFIRKA
;
A
#
# COMPACT_ATOMS: atom_id res chain seq x y z
N MET A 1 -94.87 11.82 1.99
CA MET A 1 -93.58 11.51 2.63
C MET A 1 -92.79 10.59 1.71
N THR A 2 -91.46 10.67 1.78
CA THR A 2 -90.42 9.81 1.17
C THR A 2 -90.15 9.87 -0.33
N ASN A 3 -89.28 10.83 -0.65
CA ASN A 3 -88.07 10.78 -1.51
C ASN A 3 -87.46 9.39 -1.79
N THR A 4 -86.96 9.17 -3.02
CA THR A 4 -85.64 8.56 -3.39
C THR A 4 -85.62 8.37 -4.92
N ALA A 5 -84.93 9.23 -5.70
CA ALA A 5 -83.49 9.30 -5.97
C ALA A 5 -82.98 8.19 -6.90
N ASN A 6 -82.85 8.54 -8.19
CA ASN A 6 -82.08 7.82 -9.20
C ASN A 6 -80.60 7.76 -8.78
N LEU A 7 -80.05 6.55 -8.71
CA LEU A 7 -78.61 6.29 -8.60
C LEU A 7 -78.05 6.14 -10.02
N ASP A 8 -77.43 7.22 -10.50
CA ASP A 8 -76.59 7.20 -11.69
C ASP A 8 -75.21 6.66 -11.29
N THR A 9 -74.88 5.47 -11.78
CA THR A 9 -73.62 4.78 -11.54
C THR A 9 -72.59 5.16 -12.61
N THR A 10 -71.81 6.21 -12.39
CA THR A 10 -70.52 6.40 -13.06
C THR A 10 -69.39 6.40 -12.02
N ASN A 11 -69.00 5.20 -11.61
CA ASN A 11 -67.80 4.99 -10.79
C ASN A 11 -66.58 4.97 -11.75
N LEU A 12 -66.10 6.16 -12.13
CA LEU A 12 -64.82 6.31 -12.82
C LEU A 12 -63.70 5.98 -11.83
N ALA A 13 -62.98 4.89 -12.09
CA ALA A 13 -61.72 4.61 -11.41
C ALA A 13 -60.81 5.84 -11.44
N PRO A 14 -60.08 6.19 -10.36
CA PRO A 14 -59.16 7.31 -10.37
C PRO A 14 -58.13 7.09 -11.48
N LYS A 15 -58.13 8.00 -12.46
CA LYS A 15 -57.18 8.05 -13.56
C LYS A 15 -55.76 8.02 -12.96
N VAL A 16 -54.94 7.04 -13.32
CA VAL A 16 -53.52 7.00 -12.91
C VAL A 16 -52.84 8.21 -13.53
N THR A 17 -52.62 9.27 -12.75
CA THR A 17 -52.00 10.51 -13.21
C THR A 17 -50.48 10.41 -13.13
N ASN A 18 -49.78 10.79 -14.19
CA ASN A 18 -48.33 10.73 -14.25
C ASN A 18 -47.68 11.82 -13.36
N PRO A 19 -46.74 11.46 -12.47
CA PRO A 19 -46.00 12.43 -11.67
C PRO A 19 -44.97 13.19 -12.54
N PRO A 20 -44.42 14.33 -12.07
CA PRO A 20 -43.41 15.07 -12.82
C PRO A 20 -42.20 14.19 -13.18
N VAL A 21 -41.70 14.36 -14.40
CA VAL A 21 -40.54 13.63 -14.97
C VAL A 21 -39.46 14.64 -15.35
N TYR A 22 -38.19 14.25 -15.20
CA TYR A 22 -37.03 14.99 -15.68
C TYR A 22 -36.41 14.31 -16.90
N SER A 23 -36.10 15.11 -17.93
CA SER A 23 -35.56 14.67 -19.22
C SER A 23 -34.34 15.49 -19.67
N GLY A 24 -33.74 16.23 -18.74
CA GLY A 24 -32.55 17.04 -18.97
C GLY A 24 -31.24 16.27 -18.66
N PRO A 25 -30.09 16.96 -18.77
CA PRO A 25 -28.78 16.36 -18.57
C PRO A 25 -28.54 15.93 -17.12
N LYS A 26 -28.16 14.66 -16.92
CA LYS A 26 -27.76 14.13 -15.60
C LYS A 26 -26.35 14.53 -15.19
N GLU A 27 -25.55 15.06 -16.12
CA GLU A 27 -24.23 15.63 -15.86
C GLU A 27 -24.02 16.89 -16.71
N VAL A 28 -23.42 17.93 -16.12
CA VAL A 28 -23.17 19.23 -16.74
C VAL A 28 -21.81 19.78 -16.37
N LEU A 29 -21.26 20.67 -17.19
CA LEU A 29 -19.98 21.33 -16.91
C LEU A 29 -20.17 22.57 -16.03
N LEU A 30 -19.24 22.75 -15.10
CA LEU A 30 -19.11 23.97 -14.29
C LEU A 30 -19.06 25.21 -15.19
N GLY A 31 -19.88 26.22 -14.88
CA GLY A 31 -19.89 27.49 -15.60
C GLY A 31 -20.37 27.44 -17.05
N LYS A 32 -21.00 26.34 -17.50
CA LYS A 32 -21.58 26.22 -18.85
C LYS A 32 -23.10 26.33 -18.83
N PRO A 33 -23.74 26.89 -19.87
CA PRO A 33 -25.20 26.97 -19.95
C PRO A 33 -25.87 25.59 -19.76
N VAL A 34 -26.94 25.53 -18.97
CA VAL A 34 -27.70 24.30 -18.70
C VAL A 34 -29.19 24.54 -18.93
N LEU A 35 -29.84 23.61 -19.62
CA LEU A 35 -31.30 23.57 -19.75
C LEU A 35 -31.84 22.36 -18.98
N LEU A 36 -32.58 22.62 -17.89
CA LEU A 36 -33.34 21.59 -17.21
C LEU A 36 -34.72 21.52 -17.85
N LYS A 37 -35.22 20.33 -18.17
CA LYS A 37 -36.53 20.18 -18.79
C LYS A 37 -37.21 18.87 -18.41
N GLY A 38 -38.52 18.85 -18.47
CA GLY A 38 -39.31 17.68 -18.14
C GLY A 38 -40.78 17.82 -18.48
N SER A 39 -41.57 16.85 -18.02
CA SER A 39 -43.02 16.80 -18.24
C SER A 39 -43.79 16.67 -16.92
N TYR A 40 -45.08 17.02 -16.96
CA TYR A 40 -46.01 16.94 -15.84
C TYR A 40 -47.45 16.78 -16.33
N ASP A 41 -48.33 16.29 -15.46
CA ASP A 41 -49.77 16.21 -15.75
C ASP A 41 -50.46 17.58 -15.54
N ALA A 42 -50.70 18.28 -16.65
CA ALA A 42 -51.33 19.59 -16.66
C ALA A 42 -52.82 19.61 -16.25
N SER A 43 -53.48 18.44 -16.19
CA SER A 43 -54.86 18.36 -15.70
C SER A 43 -54.96 18.45 -14.18
N ARG A 44 -53.87 18.10 -13.48
CA ARG A 44 -53.78 18.05 -12.01
C ARG A 44 -52.91 19.17 -11.44
N ILE A 45 -51.82 19.49 -12.10
CA ILE A 45 -50.82 20.46 -11.62
C ILE A 45 -50.98 21.75 -12.42
N THR A 46 -51.51 22.79 -11.77
CA THR A 46 -51.69 24.11 -12.39
C THR A 46 -50.51 25.05 -12.12
N LYS A 47 -49.65 24.70 -11.16
CA LYS A 47 -48.43 25.42 -10.84
C LYS A 47 -47.31 24.45 -10.46
N LEU A 48 -46.10 24.70 -10.94
CA LEU A 48 -44.88 24.00 -10.55
C LEU A 48 -43.90 24.99 -9.92
N THR A 49 -43.19 24.54 -8.89
CA THR A 49 -41.98 25.21 -8.41
C THR A 49 -40.80 24.27 -8.53
N ILE A 50 -39.64 24.83 -8.85
CA ILE A 50 -38.39 24.08 -8.94
C ILE A 50 -37.39 24.76 -8.02
N ARG A 51 -36.82 24.00 -7.09
CA ARG A 51 -35.86 24.52 -6.12
C ARG A 51 -34.58 23.69 -6.14
N ALA A 52 -33.46 24.33 -6.42
CA ALA A 52 -32.15 23.68 -6.28
C ALA A 52 -31.80 23.54 -4.79
N GLU A 53 -31.50 22.32 -4.39
CA GLU A 53 -31.03 21.95 -3.05
C GLU A 53 -31.91 22.47 -1.89
N ASP A 54 -33.21 22.61 -2.15
CA ASP A 54 -34.20 23.26 -1.28
C ASP A 54 -33.82 24.67 -0.79
N LYS A 55 -32.85 25.33 -1.44
CA LYS A 55 -32.33 26.65 -1.07
C LYS A 55 -32.63 27.72 -2.11
N PHE A 56 -32.51 27.40 -3.40
CA PHE A 56 -32.56 28.39 -4.47
C PHE A 56 -33.75 28.11 -5.40
N ASP A 57 -34.72 29.03 -5.43
CA ASP A 57 -35.84 28.92 -6.37
C ASP A 57 -35.35 29.20 -7.80
N LEU A 58 -35.67 28.28 -8.71
CA LEU A 58 -35.30 28.35 -10.11
C LEU A 58 -36.48 28.85 -10.97
N PRO A 59 -36.25 29.77 -11.92
CA PRO A 59 -37.30 30.30 -12.78
C PRO A 59 -37.78 29.21 -13.76
N VAL A 60 -38.98 28.69 -13.52
CA VAL A 60 -39.60 27.65 -14.35
C VAL A 60 -40.56 28.24 -15.36
N THR A 61 -40.46 27.80 -16.61
CA THR A 61 -41.40 28.10 -17.69
C THR A 61 -42.23 26.87 -17.98
N LEU A 62 -43.55 27.04 -18.13
CA LEU A 62 -44.50 25.96 -18.39
C LEU A 62 -45.09 26.11 -19.78
N LYS A 63 -45.13 25.01 -20.55
CA LYS A 63 -45.73 24.96 -21.88
C LYS A 63 -46.35 23.60 -22.14
N ASN A 64 -47.67 23.54 -22.33
CA ASN A 64 -48.40 22.33 -22.75
C ASN A 64 -47.99 21.02 -22.03
N GLY A 65 -47.97 21.01 -20.69
CA GLY A 65 -47.58 19.81 -19.92
C GLY A 65 -46.07 19.53 -19.85
N THR A 66 -45.24 20.47 -20.32
CA THR A 66 -43.78 20.46 -20.13
C THR A 66 -43.31 21.64 -19.30
N TRP A 67 -42.21 21.44 -18.57
CA TRP A 67 -41.54 22.46 -17.78
C TRP A 67 -40.09 22.59 -18.21
N GLU A 68 -39.55 23.80 -18.13
CA GLU A 68 -38.14 24.08 -18.39
C GLU A 68 -37.56 25.13 -17.44
N VAL A 69 -36.27 25.03 -17.15
CA VAL A 69 -35.47 26.03 -16.45
C VAL A 69 -34.22 26.28 -17.29
N ASN A 70 -34.07 27.51 -17.76
CA ASN A 70 -32.87 27.94 -18.47
C ASN A 70 -31.87 28.56 -17.49
N MET A 71 -30.67 27.98 -17.41
CA MET A 71 -29.57 28.45 -16.56
C MET A 71 -28.39 28.86 -17.44
N PRO A 72 -28.36 30.09 -17.98
CA PRO A 72 -27.37 30.51 -18.98
C PRO A 72 -25.93 30.56 -18.43
N LYS A 73 -25.76 30.73 -17.11
CA LYS A 73 -24.46 30.69 -16.43
C LYS A 73 -24.11 29.31 -15.85
N GLY A 74 -25.04 28.35 -15.93
CA GLY A 74 -24.87 27.04 -15.33
C GLY A 74 -24.71 27.06 -13.82
N PHE A 75 -23.99 26.06 -13.31
CA PHE A 75 -23.63 25.93 -11.91
C PHE A 75 -22.31 26.64 -11.60
N SER A 76 -22.24 27.27 -10.43
CA SER A 76 -21.06 27.98 -9.93
C SER A 76 -20.11 27.11 -9.09
N SER A 77 -20.52 25.87 -8.76
CA SER A 77 -19.72 24.92 -7.99
C SER A 77 -19.94 23.48 -8.48
N ALA A 78 -18.88 22.67 -8.45
CA ALA A 78 -18.89 21.28 -8.90
C ALA A 78 -19.37 20.31 -7.82
N GLY A 79 -19.76 19.10 -8.21
CA GLY A 79 -20.19 18.01 -7.32
C GLY A 79 -21.61 17.53 -7.61
N ALA A 80 -22.09 16.61 -6.78
CA ALA A 80 -23.47 16.14 -6.84
C ALA A 80 -24.42 17.29 -6.49
N ARG A 81 -25.43 17.50 -7.33
CA ARG A 81 -26.48 18.50 -7.16
C ARG A 81 -27.83 17.81 -7.26
N TRP A 82 -28.84 18.44 -6.70
CA TRP A 82 -30.21 18.00 -6.87
C TRP A 82 -31.17 19.18 -6.87
N PHE A 83 -32.33 18.96 -7.44
CA PHE A 83 -33.41 19.92 -7.42
C PHE A 83 -34.74 19.22 -7.15
N ARG A 84 -35.60 19.89 -6.40
CA ARG A 84 -36.95 19.47 -6.11
C ARG A 84 -37.89 20.09 -7.13
N VAL A 85 -38.78 19.27 -7.69
CA VAL A 85 -39.91 19.69 -8.51
C VAL A 85 -41.17 19.45 -7.71
N GLN A 86 -41.88 20.52 -7.36
CA GLN A 86 -43.07 20.47 -6.52
C GLN A 86 -44.29 21.01 -7.29
N GLY A 87 -45.33 20.19 -7.39
CA GLY A 87 -46.56 20.50 -8.12
C GLY A 87 -47.69 20.90 -7.17
N PHE A 88 -48.48 21.88 -7.59
CA PHE A 88 -49.64 22.40 -6.84
C PHE A 88 -50.91 22.32 -7.71
N ASP A 89 -52.01 22.02 -7.05
CA ASP A 89 -53.34 22.06 -7.68
C ASP A 89 -53.90 23.49 -7.79
N LYS A 90 -55.12 23.58 -8.32
CA LYS A 90 -55.84 24.83 -8.55
C LYS A 90 -56.18 25.60 -7.27
N ALA A 91 -56.26 24.91 -6.12
CA ALA A 91 -56.47 25.50 -4.81
C ALA A 91 -55.15 25.90 -4.12
N GLY A 92 -54.00 25.68 -4.78
CA GLY A 92 -52.68 25.98 -4.24
C GLY A 92 -52.16 24.94 -3.26
N LYS A 93 -52.80 23.77 -3.17
CA LYS A 93 -52.34 22.67 -2.30
C LYS A 93 -51.25 21.87 -3.00
N PRO A 94 -50.14 21.50 -2.31
CA PRO A 94 -49.13 20.63 -2.90
C PRO A 94 -49.71 19.24 -3.17
N VAL A 95 -49.58 18.76 -4.41
CA VAL A 95 -50.07 17.46 -4.87
C VAL A 95 -48.96 16.51 -5.31
N GLU A 96 -47.76 17.03 -5.57
CA GLU A 96 -46.58 16.24 -5.96
C GLU A 96 -45.28 16.87 -5.47
N SER A 97 -44.28 16.03 -5.17
CA SER A 97 -42.92 16.45 -4.81
C SER A 97 -41.92 15.37 -5.21
N ARG A 98 -40.95 15.72 -6.07
CA ARG A 98 -39.90 14.79 -6.52
C ARG A 98 -38.53 15.44 -6.52
N ILE A 99 -37.51 14.65 -6.22
CA ILE A 99 -36.10 15.08 -6.23
C ILE A 99 -35.41 14.42 -7.43
N PHE A 100 -34.68 15.23 -8.20
CA PHE A 100 -33.84 14.76 -9.29
C PHE A 100 -32.39 15.13 -9.01
N TYR A 101 -31.49 14.20 -9.32
CA TYR A 101 -30.06 14.34 -9.08
C TYR A 101 -29.32 14.59 -10.38
N MET A 102 -28.23 15.36 -10.30
CA MET A 102 -27.27 15.56 -11.39
C MET A 102 -25.85 15.74 -10.83
N THR A 103 -24.85 15.65 -11.70
CA THR A 103 -23.45 15.91 -11.38
C THR A 103 -22.96 17.16 -12.11
N VAL A 104 -22.23 18.04 -11.42
CA VAL A 104 -21.55 19.19 -12.02
C VAL A 104 -20.04 18.93 -12.02
N SER A 105 -19.41 18.87 -13.19
CA SER A 105 -18.00 18.48 -13.35
C SER A 105 -17.10 19.66 -13.73
N ARG A 106 -15.84 19.66 -13.25
CA ARG A 106 -14.87 20.75 -13.50
C ARG A 106 -14.10 20.60 -14.82
N ASP A 107 -13.83 19.36 -15.25
CA ASP A 107 -12.97 19.08 -16.40
C ASP A 107 -13.72 18.43 -17.57
N PRO A 108 -13.39 18.78 -18.83
CA PRO A 108 -13.88 18.08 -20.03
C PRO A 108 -13.46 16.61 -20.09
N LEU A 109 -12.32 16.25 -19.46
CA LEU A 109 -11.75 14.90 -19.49
C LEU A 109 -12.61 13.87 -18.74
N THR A 110 -13.38 14.28 -17.74
CA THR A 110 -14.42 13.41 -17.13
C THR A 110 -15.72 13.40 -17.93
N VAL A 111 -15.90 14.35 -18.85
CA VAL A 111 -17.20 14.75 -19.44
C VAL A 111 -17.39 14.30 -20.89
N ALA A 112 -16.35 14.01 -21.65
CA ALA A 112 -16.54 13.62 -23.07
C ALA A 112 -16.73 12.11 -23.31
N GLN A 113 -16.50 11.27 -22.31
CA GLN A 113 -16.55 9.82 -22.47
C GLN A 113 -17.75 9.26 -21.71
N ALA A 114 -18.85 9.06 -22.44
CA ALA A 114 -20.02 8.37 -21.91
C ALA A 114 -19.63 6.98 -21.41
N LEU A 115 -20.26 6.54 -20.31
CA LEU A 115 -20.18 5.13 -19.95
C LEU A 115 -20.94 4.34 -21.01
N THR A 116 -20.28 3.33 -21.56
CA THR A 116 -20.84 2.46 -22.59
C THR A 116 -20.75 1.02 -22.14
N LEU A 117 -21.84 0.28 -22.32
CA LEU A 117 -21.89 -1.15 -22.09
C LEU A 117 -21.92 -1.86 -23.44
N LYS A 118 -20.92 -2.67 -23.72
CA LYS A 118 -20.92 -3.57 -24.89
C LYS A 118 -21.29 -4.97 -24.45
N VAL A 119 -22.26 -5.58 -25.13
CA VAL A 119 -22.63 -6.99 -24.91
C VAL A 119 -21.66 -7.88 -25.67
N LEU A 120 -20.93 -8.74 -24.95
CA LEU A 120 -19.91 -9.62 -25.51
C LEU A 120 -20.48 -10.97 -25.95
N ARG A 121 -21.51 -11.45 -25.26
CA ARG A 121 -22.21 -12.72 -25.51
C ARG A 121 -23.71 -12.53 -25.36
N ASP A 122 -24.50 -13.30 -26.11
CA ASP A 122 -25.95 -13.34 -25.94
C ASP A 122 -26.28 -13.56 -24.45
N THR A 123 -27.07 -12.67 -23.88
CA THR A 123 -27.32 -12.65 -22.43
C THR A 123 -28.67 -12.02 -22.13
N TYR A 124 -29.14 -12.15 -20.89
CA TYR A 124 -30.40 -11.53 -20.47
C TYR A 124 -30.15 -10.22 -19.73
N PHE A 125 -30.86 -9.16 -20.13
CA PHE A 125 -31.10 -8.00 -19.26
C PHE A 125 -32.29 -8.32 -18.36
N LYS A 126 -32.11 -8.18 -17.06
CA LYS A 126 -33.03 -8.72 -16.05
C LYS A 126 -33.51 -7.66 -15.08
N ALA A 127 -34.73 -7.81 -14.56
CA ALA A 127 -35.25 -6.97 -13.49
C ALA A 127 -34.60 -7.24 -12.12
N SER A 128 -33.94 -8.40 -11.94
CA SER A 128 -33.22 -8.79 -10.72
C SER A 128 -31.97 -9.63 -11.05
N PRO A 129 -31.01 -9.79 -10.11
CA PRO A 129 -29.80 -10.58 -10.35
C PRO A 129 -30.03 -12.10 -10.28
N GLN A 130 -31.27 -12.56 -10.09
CA GLN A 130 -31.60 -14.00 -10.04
C GLN A 130 -31.26 -14.72 -11.34
N ASP A 131 -31.08 -16.04 -11.27
CA ASP A 131 -30.91 -16.89 -12.44
C ASP A 131 -32.06 -16.67 -13.45
N SER A 132 -31.72 -16.55 -14.72
CA SER A 132 -32.69 -16.29 -15.79
C SER A 132 -33.79 -17.36 -15.90
N SER A 133 -33.53 -18.59 -15.44
CA SER A 133 -34.52 -19.67 -15.36
C SER A 133 -35.65 -19.40 -14.38
N LYS A 134 -35.42 -18.54 -13.37
CA LYS A 134 -36.40 -18.17 -12.33
C LYS A 134 -37.24 -16.94 -12.70
N LEU A 135 -36.93 -16.29 -13.82
CA LEU A 135 -37.58 -15.06 -14.27
C LEU A 135 -38.53 -15.33 -15.44
N ASN A 136 -39.71 -14.73 -15.38
CA ASN A 136 -40.68 -14.79 -16.48
C ASN A 136 -40.33 -13.79 -17.59
N ASN A 137 -41.09 -13.81 -18.70
CA ASN A 137 -40.83 -12.98 -19.88
C ASN A 137 -41.05 -11.46 -19.66
N GLN A 138 -41.70 -11.05 -18.56
CA GLN A 138 -41.79 -9.64 -18.17
C GLN A 138 -40.61 -9.19 -17.30
N GLN A 139 -39.78 -10.13 -16.85
CA GLN A 139 -38.67 -9.90 -15.92
C GLN A 139 -37.30 -10.13 -16.55
N LYS A 140 -37.24 -10.60 -17.81
CA LYS A 140 -36.00 -10.75 -18.59
C LYS A 140 -36.21 -10.46 -20.07
N VAL A 141 -35.17 -9.92 -20.70
CA VAL A 141 -35.11 -9.65 -22.14
C VAL A 141 -33.80 -10.19 -22.68
N LEU A 142 -33.87 -10.98 -23.76
CA LEU A 142 -32.66 -11.44 -24.43
C LEU A 142 -32.03 -10.27 -25.19
N VAL A 143 -30.75 -10.04 -24.95
CA VAL A 143 -29.94 -9.01 -25.59
C VAL A 143 -28.80 -9.72 -26.33
N LYS A 144 -28.64 -9.40 -27.61
CA LYS A 144 -27.70 -10.06 -28.51
C LYS A 144 -26.29 -9.52 -28.36
N ALA A 145 -25.31 -10.38 -28.57
CA ALA A 145 -23.90 -10.00 -28.65
C ALA A 145 -23.68 -8.88 -29.69
N GLY A 146 -22.79 -7.95 -29.37
CA GLY A 146 -22.46 -6.80 -30.21
C GLY A 146 -23.27 -5.54 -29.93
N GLN A 147 -24.40 -5.62 -29.22
CA GLN A 147 -25.18 -4.43 -28.86
C GLN A 147 -24.42 -3.52 -27.89
N ILE A 148 -24.60 -2.21 -28.03
CA ILE A 148 -23.98 -1.17 -27.19
C ILE A 148 -25.07 -0.30 -26.59
N PHE A 149 -24.96 -0.03 -25.29
CA PHE A 149 -25.88 0.82 -24.53
C PHE A 149 -25.14 1.95 -23.83
N HIS A 150 -25.79 3.10 -23.68
CA HIS A 150 -25.26 4.18 -22.85
C HIS A 150 -25.70 3.97 -21.40
N VAL A 151 -24.79 4.20 -20.47
CA VAL A 151 -25.00 3.95 -19.04
C VAL A 151 -24.97 5.28 -18.29
N ASN A 152 -26.01 5.55 -17.52
CA ASN A 152 -26.07 6.68 -16.60
C ASN A 152 -25.37 6.36 -15.29
N ARG A 153 -25.63 5.16 -14.74
CA ARG A 153 -25.09 4.69 -13.46
C ARG A 153 -24.88 3.19 -13.48
N TYR A 154 -23.94 2.72 -12.67
CA TYR A 154 -23.70 1.31 -12.48
C TYR A 154 -23.31 0.99 -11.04
N GLY A 155 -23.38 -0.30 -10.72
CA GLY A 155 -22.77 -0.93 -9.57
C GLY A 155 -22.61 -2.42 -9.85
N SER A 156 -21.98 -3.15 -8.93
CA SER A 156 -21.86 -4.60 -9.01
C SER A 156 -22.55 -5.26 -7.81
N MET A 157 -23.22 -6.40 -8.06
CA MET A 157 -23.90 -7.22 -7.06
C MET A 157 -23.98 -8.66 -7.55
N ASP A 158 -23.52 -9.63 -6.76
CA ASP A 158 -23.66 -11.07 -7.03
C ASP A 158 -23.26 -11.49 -8.47
N ALA A 159 -22.07 -11.06 -8.93
CA ALA A 159 -21.57 -11.28 -10.30
C ALA A 159 -22.43 -10.66 -11.43
N HIS A 160 -23.27 -9.68 -11.09
CA HIS A 160 -24.06 -8.90 -12.04
C HIS A 160 -23.68 -7.43 -12.00
N LEU A 161 -23.64 -6.81 -13.19
CA LEU A 161 -23.68 -5.37 -13.30
C LEU A 161 -25.11 -4.87 -13.17
N LYS A 162 -25.35 -4.08 -12.13
CA LYS A 162 -26.58 -3.34 -11.90
C LYS A 162 -26.46 -2.00 -12.62
N LEU A 163 -27.34 -1.71 -13.56
CA LEU A 163 -27.23 -0.55 -14.45
C LEU A 163 -28.49 0.30 -14.42
N GLU A 164 -28.29 1.62 -14.53
CA GLU A 164 -29.28 2.56 -15.02
C GLU A 164 -28.81 3.00 -16.42
N LEU A 165 -29.47 2.51 -17.47
CA LEU A 165 -29.21 2.81 -18.87
C LEU A 165 -29.79 4.18 -19.25
N ALA A 166 -29.27 4.77 -20.33
CA ALA A 166 -29.87 5.97 -20.93
C ALA A 166 -31.10 5.59 -21.76
N GLU A 167 -31.04 4.48 -22.47
CA GLU A 167 -32.15 3.89 -23.20
C GLU A 167 -32.92 2.88 -22.34
N SER A 168 -34.24 2.76 -22.52
CA SER A 168 -35.03 1.71 -21.88
C SER A 168 -35.03 0.44 -22.74
N ILE A 169 -34.92 -0.72 -22.08
CA ILE A 169 -35.05 -2.04 -22.71
C ILE A 169 -36.37 -2.65 -22.23
N GLU A 170 -37.40 -2.61 -23.08
CA GLU A 170 -38.73 -3.12 -22.73
C GLU A 170 -38.76 -4.65 -22.62
N PRO A 171 -39.51 -5.24 -21.66
CA PRO A 171 -40.41 -4.57 -20.70
C PRO A 171 -39.74 -4.17 -19.37
N ILE A 172 -38.41 -4.28 -19.25
CA ILE A 172 -37.69 -4.02 -17.97
C ILE A 172 -37.56 -2.54 -17.68
N GLY A 173 -37.42 -1.72 -18.72
CA GLY A 173 -37.18 -0.28 -18.62
C GLY A 173 -35.69 0.07 -18.61
N SER A 174 -35.33 1.20 -18.02
CA SER A 174 -33.95 1.71 -18.00
C SER A 174 -33.09 1.16 -16.87
N PHE A 175 -33.66 0.42 -15.92
CA PHE A 175 -32.93 -0.09 -14.76
C PHE A 175 -32.99 -1.62 -14.71
N GLY A 176 -31.84 -2.27 -14.58
CA GLY A 176 -31.78 -3.72 -14.56
C GLY A 176 -30.36 -4.27 -14.41
N TYR A 177 -30.21 -5.56 -14.70
CA TYR A 177 -29.01 -6.33 -14.42
C TYR A 177 -28.53 -7.11 -15.64
N PHE A 178 -27.23 -7.07 -15.92
CA PHE A 178 -26.54 -8.00 -16.81
C PHE A 178 -25.62 -8.91 -16.01
N TYR A 179 -25.46 -10.15 -16.46
CA TYR A 179 -24.38 -11.00 -15.95
C TYR A 179 -23.03 -10.42 -16.39
N GLU A 180 -22.15 -10.14 -15.43
CA GLU A 180 -20.94 -9.32 -15.64
C GLU A 180 -20.03 -9.90 -16.72
N ALA A 181 -19.74 -11.21 -16.67
CA ALA A 181 -18.85 -11.87 -17.64
C ALA A 181 -19.36 -11.86 -19.10
N HIS A 182 -20.61 -11.45 -19.35
CA HIS A 182 -21.18 -11.35 -20.70
C HIS A 182 -21.14 -9.94 -21.27
N VAL A 183 -20.67 -8.95 -20.51
CA VAL A 183 -20.71 -7.54 -20.90
C VAL A 183 -19.40 -6.85 -20.56
N GLN A 184 -19.10 -5.74 -21.24
CA GLN A 184 -17.96 -4.89 -20.96
C GLN A 184 -18.44 -3.47 -20.70
N LEU A 185 -18.20 -2.96 -19.49
CA LEU A 185 -18.44 -1.56 -19.18
C LEU A 185 -17.15 -0.75 -19.40
N SER A 186 -17.27 0.35 -20.15
CA SER A 186 -16.16 1.22 -20.47
C SER A 186 -16.50 2.68 -20.21
N LYS A 187 -15.53 3.47 -19.71
CA LYS A 187 -15.57 4.93 -19.77
C LYS A 187 -14.61 5.36 -20.88
N GLY A 188 -15.18 5.65 -22.04
CA GLY A 188 -14.46 5.85 -23.30
C GLY A 188 -13.53 4.70 -23.62
N THR A 189 -12.21 4.90 -23.62
CA THR A 189 -11.24 3.82 -23.92
C THR A 189 -10.91 2.95 -22.70
N GLN A 190 -11.21 3.42 -21.49
CA GLN A 190 -10.91 2.67 -20.26
C GLN A 190 -11.97 1.60 -20.01
N VAL A 191 -11.56 0.34 -19.94
CA VAL A 191 -12.42 -0.77 -19.49
C VAL A 191 -12.45 -0.82 -17.98
N LEU A 192 -13.65 -0.94 -17.40
CA LEU A 192 -13.85 -1.12 -15.96
C LEU A 192 -13.87 -2.61 -15.62
N ARG A 193 -13.24 -2.98 -14.50
CA ARG A 193 -13.06 -4.36 -14.02
C ARG A 193 -13.75 -4.55 -12.67
N PHE A 194 -14.43 -5.66 -12.43
CA PHE A 194 -15.16 -5.85 -11.16
C PHE A 194 -14.65 -7.03 -10.35
N THR A 195 -13.79 -7.85 -10.95
CA THR A 195 -13.02 -8.90 -10.29
C THR A 195 -11.53 -8.63 -10.43
N VAL A 196 -10.74 -9.21 -9.55
CA VAL A 196 -9.27 -9.12 -9.61
C VAL A 196 -8.72 -9.92 -10.80
N ASP A 197 -9.36 -11.04 -11.14
CA ASP A 197 -8.96 -11.93 -12.24
C ASP A 197 -9.02 -11.25 -13.62
N ASP A 198 -9.87 -10.23 -13.76
CA ASP A 198 -10.01 -9.46 -15.00
C ASP A 198 -9.05 -8.25 -15.09
N VAL A 199 -8.24 -8.01 -14.06
CA VAL A 199 -7.23 -6.94 -14.07
C VAL A 199 -6.04 -7.42 -14.92
N PRO A 200 -5.72 -6.73 -16.04
CA PRO A 200 -4.58 -7.13 -16.85
C PRO A 200 -3.29 -7.05 -16.04
N ASP A 201 -2.44 -8.07 -16.17
CA ASP A 201 -1.09 -7.99 -15.62
C ASP A 201 -0.33 -6.83 -16.26
N THR A 202 0.37 -6.06 -15.42
CA THR A 202 1.29 -5.05 -15.91
C THR A 202 2.53 -5.73 -16.47
N PRO A 203 3.02 -5.34 -17.65
CA PRO A 203 4.39 -5.70 -18.06
C PRO A 203 5.40 -5.18 -17.02
N GLY A 204 6.26 -6.05 -16.50
CA GLY A 204 7.32 -5.71 -15.54
C GLY A 204 6.89 -5.72 -14.06
N ASP A 205 7.61 -4.99 -13.21
CA ASP A 205 7.42 -4.98 -11.74
C ASP A 205 6.31 -4.01 -11.23
N GLY A 206 5.49 -3.51 -12.15
CA GLY A 206 4.44 -2.52 -11.88
C GLY A 206 3.30 -3.08 -11.00
N ILE A 207 2.74 -2.22 -10.15
CA ILE A 207 1.61 -2.55 -9.28
C ILE A 207 0.31 -2.04 -9.91
N GLN A 208 -0.72 -2.88 -9.97
CA GLN A 208 -2.08 -2.45 -10.31
C GLN A 208 -2.88 -2.13 -9.07
N MET A 209 -3.66 -1.07 -9.12
CA MET A 209 -4.68 -0.74 -8.13
C MET A 209 -6.06 -0.83 -8.77
N LEU A 210 -6.83 -1.83 -8.37
CA LEU A 210 -8.25 -1.95 -8.68
C LEU A 210 -9.07 -1.22 -7.63
N VAL A 211 -9.97 -0.34 -8.06
CA VAL A 211 -10.91 0.37 -7.18
C VAL A 211 -12.16 -0.49 -7.02
N THR A 212 -12.36 -1.11 -5.86
CA THR A 212 -13.51 -2.00 -5.64
C THR A 212 -14.76 -1.26 -5.19
N THR A 213 -14.60 -0.03 -4.71
CA THR A 213 -15.69 0.85 -4.27
C THR A 213 -15.39 2.28 -4.73
N THR A 214 -16.35 2.95 -5.35
CA THR A 214 -16.21 4.38 -5.71
C THR A 214 -15.79 5.18 -4.48
N THR A 215 -14.66 5.86 -4.58
CA THR A 215 -13.95 6.47 -3.43
C THR A 215 -13.19 7.71 -3.86
N PHE A 216 -12.46 8.32 -2.93
CA PHE A 216 -11.54 9.42 -3.22
C PHE A 216 -10.09 9.01 -2.95
N LEU A 217 -9.20 9.42 -3.85
CA LEU A 217 -7.78 9.61 -3.57
C LEU A 217 -7.59 11.00 -2.97
N LYS A 218 -6.92 11.11 -1.83
CA LYS A 218 -6.89 12.33 -1.01
C LYS A 218 -5.46 12.82 -0.78
N LYS A 219 -5.24 14.14 -0.64
CA LYS A 219 -3.92 14.69 -0.29
C LYS A 219 -3.49 14.41 1.16
N SER A 220 -4.46 14.21 2.04
CA SER A 220 -4.25 13.84 3.45
C SER A 220 -5.11 12.63 3.82
N ARG A 221 -4.98 12.15 5.06
CA ARG A 221 -5.78 11.05 5.60
C ARG A 221 -7.11 11.51 6.22
N GLU A 222 -7.40 12.81 6.19
CA GLU A 222 -8.67 13.37 6.69
C GLU A 222 -9.88 12.84 5.91
N ASP A 223 -11.07 13.05 6.44
CA ASP A 223 -12.31 12.67 5.75
C ASP A 223 -12.41 13.39 4.40
N SER A 224 -12.91 12.72 3.36
CA SER A 224 -13.15 13.36 2.07
C SER A 224 -14.14 14.51 2.16
N ASP A 225 -15.08 14.48 3.10
CA ASP A 225 -16.09 15.52 3.26
C ASP A 225 -15.53 16.81 3.84
N SER A 226 -14.41 16.74 4.58
CA SER A 226 -13.70 17.92 5.09
C SER A 226 -12.69 18.50 4.09
N LEU A 227 -12.39 17.79 3.00
CA LEU A 227 -11.39 18.21 2.02
C LEU A 227 -12.00 18.96 0.83
N PRO A 228 -11.37 20.08 0.39
CA PRO A 228 -11.77 20.78 -0.82
C PRO A 228 -11.47 19.95 -2.07
N ASP A 229 -12.19 20.23 -3.16
CA ASP A 229 -12.11 19.43 -4.40
C ASP A 229 -10.70 19.38 -5.03
N ASN A 230 -9.86 20.40 -4.82
CA ASN A 230 -8.48 20.37 -5.31
C ASN A 230 -7.56 19.47 -4.47
N GLN A 231 -8.04 18.94 -3.35
CA GLN A 231 -7.31 18.01 -2.48
C GLN A 231 -7.84 16.57 -2.54
N LYS A 232 -8.80 16.29 -3.43
CA LYS A 232 -9.35 14.96 -3.64
C LYS A 232 -9.65 14.69 -5.11
N ALA A 233 -9.38 13.48 -5.57
CA ALA A 233 -9.78 13.00 -6.89
C ALA A 233 -10.72 11.82 -6.73
N GLN A 234 -11.87 11.85 -7.40
CA GLN A 234 -12.81 10.73 -7.36
C GLN A 234 -12.29 9.59 -8.23
N LEU A 235 -12.28 8.38 -7.67
CA LEU A 235 -12.00 7.16 -8.38
C LEU A 235 -13.27 6.31 -8.42
N MET A 236 -13.61 5.79 -9.59
CA MET A 236 -14.85 5.03 -9.77
C MET A 236 -14.63 3.54 -9.50
N GLN A 237 -15.68 2.85 -9.05
CA GLN A 237 -15.67 1.39 -8.95
C GLN A 237 -15.27 0.76 -10.30
N GLY A 238 -14.37 -0.20 -10.23
CA GLY A 238 -13.78 -0.91 -11.35
C GLY A 238 -12.75 -0.15 -12.17
N GLN A 239 -12.43 1.09 -11.79
CA GLN A 239 -11.28 1.77 -12.33
C GLN A 239 -10.01 1.02 -11.93
N THR A 240 -9.11 0.82 -12.89
CA THR A 240 -7.77 0.26 -12.66
C THR A 240 -6.73 1.35 -12.93
N LEU A 241 -5.76 1.49 -12.02
CA LEU A 241 -4.68 2.48 -12.09
C LEU A 241 -3.34 1.81 -11.84
N GLN A 242 -2.32 2.17 -12.62
CA GLN A 242 -0.96 1.74 -12.34
C GLN A 242 -0.35 2.60 -11.24
N ILE A 243 0.35 2.00 -10.29
CA ILE A 243 1.07 2.70 -9.23
C ILE A 243 2.54 2.27 -9.20
N LYS A 244 3.43 3.23 -8.94
CA LYS A 244 4.89 3.04 -8.78
C LYS A 244 5.26 2.56 -7.38
N GLY A 245 4.41 2.83 -6.40
CA GLY A 245 4.66 2.42 -5.02
C GLY A 245 3.53 2.73 -4.07
N TYR A 246 3.62 2.15 -2.87
CA TYR A 246 2.62 2.30 -1.82
C TYR A 246 3.24 2.35 -0.42
N ALA A 247 2.49 2.79 0.60
CA ALA A 247 2.83 2.63 2.01
C ALA A 247 1.54 2.41 2.82
N CYS A 248 1.57 1.54 3.82
CA CYS A 248 0.41 1.28 4.69
C CYS A 248 0.44 2.22 5.90
N LEU A 249 -0.53 3.13 6.02
CA LEU A 249 -0.54 4.17 7.04
C LEU A 249 -1.95 4.45 7.57
N GLY A 250 -2.22 4.10 8.83
CA GLY A 250 -3.44 4.49 9.54
C GLY A 250 -4.72 4.25 8.74
N GLY A 251 -4.91 3.01 8.29
CA GLY A 251 -6.08 2.61 7.51
C GLY A 251 -6.09 3.11 6.06
N HIS A 252 -4.99 3.62 5.52
CA HIS A 252 -4.90 4.05 4.13
C HIS A 252 -3.66 3.51 3.45
N PHE A 253 -3.76 3.15 2.18
CA PHE A 253 -2.59 3.14 1.32
C PHE A 253 -2.25 4.58 0.94
N ARG A 254 -1.02 5.01 1.18
CA ARG A 254 -0.42 6.14 0.44
C ARG A 254 0.11 5.55 -0.86
N VAL A 255 -0.31 6.03 -2.02
CA VAL A 255 0.15 5.53 -3.32
C VAL A 255 0.86 6.62 -4.12
N THR A 256 1.80 6.22 -4.99
CA THR A 256 2.32 7.06 -6.09
C THR A 256 1.80 6.47 -7.40
N LEU A 257 0.96 7.19 -8.12
CA LEU A 257 0.43 6.79 -9.42
C LEU A 257 1.54 6.81 -10.48
N ALA A 258 1.46 5.92 -11.46
CA ALA A 258 2.35 5.97 -12.61
C ALA A 258 2.06 7.23 -13.45
N ASP A 259 0.78 7.47 -13.70
CA ASP A 259 0.25 8.63 -14.42
C ASP A 259 -0.46 9.59 -13.44
N PRO A 260 -0.05 10.87 -13.38
CA PRO A 260 -0.70 11.86 -12.54
C PRO A 260 -2.16 12.11 -12.95
N ILE A 261 -3.04 12.32 -11.96
CA ILE A 261 -4.40 12.80 -12.22
C ILE A 261 -4.35 14.32 -12.40
N SER A 262 -4.89 14.82 -13.51
CA SER A 262 -4.96 16.26 -13.79
C SER A 262 -5.57 17.04 -12.60
N GLY A 263 -4.94 18.15 -12.21
CA GLY A 263 -5.38 18.99 -11.10
C GLY A 263 -5.16 18.42 -9.69
N PHE A 264 -4.88 17.12 -9.55
CA PHE A 264 -4.58 16.47 -8.28
C PHE A 264 -3.09 16.12 -8.14
N GLY A 265 -2.47 15.55 -9.17
CA GLY A 265 -1.10 15.01 -9.13
C GLY A 265 -1.06 13.48 -9.02
N ASP A 266 0.08 12.95 -8.61
CA ASP A 266 0.38 11.51 -8.60
C ASP A 266 0.43 10.88 -7.19
N VAL A 267 0.41 11.69 -6.13
CA VAL A 267 0.52 11.18 -4.74
C VAL A 267 -0.76 11.44 -3.97
N GLY A 268 -1.25 10.40 -3.30
CA GLY A 268 -2.39 10.52 -2.40
C GLY A 268 -2.60 9.32 -1.49
N PHE A 269 -3.60 9.45 -0.61
CA PHE A 269 -4.07 8.45 0.34
C PHE A 269 -5.42 7.91 -0.10
N ILE A 270 -5.58 6.59 -0.05
CA ILE A 270 -6.83 5.90 -0.37
C ILE A 270 -7.16 4.89 0.71
N TYR A 271 -8.44 4.82 1.10
CA TYR A 271 -8.89 3.90 2.13
C TYR A 271 -8.72 2.46 1.66
N TRP A 272 -7.98 1.65 2.42
CA TRP A 272 -7.49 0.35 1.93
C TRP A 272 -8.61 -0.63 1.58
N ARG A 273 -9.78 -0.54 2.24
CA ARG A 273 -10.91 -1.44 1.95
C ARG A 273 -11.61 -1.14 0.63
N HIS A 274 -11.37 0.02 0.03
CA HIS A 274 -11.98 0.43 -1.23
C HIS A 274 -11.13 0.06 -2.46
N VAL A 275 -9.98 -0.55 -2.24
CA VAL A 275 -9.07 -0.94 -3.33
C VAL A 275 -8.50 -2.35 -3.11
N ARG A 276 -7.96 -2.90 -4.18
CA ARG A 276 -7.09 -4.07 -4.18
C ARG A 276 -5.82 -3.72 -4.93
N LEU A 277 -4.67 -4.00 -4.32
CA LEU A 277 -3.38 -3.83 -4.96
C LEU A 277 -2.90 -5.20 -5.43
N THR A 278 -2.42 -5.31 -6.66
CA THR A 278 -1.84 -6.55 -7.18
C THR A 278 -0.51 -6.31 -7.87
N ARG A 279 0.37 -7.31 -7.79
CA ARG A 279 1.63 -7.37 -8.52
C ARG A 279 1.82 -8.80 -9.01
N LEU A 280 2.02 -8.98 -10.33
CA LEU A 280 2.17 -10.29 -10.96
C LEU A 280 1.04 -11.27 -10.56
N GLY A 281 -0.21 -10.83 -10.70
CA GLY A 281 -1.40 -11.57 -10.27
C GLY A 281 -1.59 -11.77 -8.75
N GLN A 282 -0.62 -11.42 -7.90
CA GLN A 282 -0.71 -11.62 -6.45
C GLN A 282 -1.21 -10.37 -5.74
N GLU A 283 -2.16 -10.54 -4.81
CA GLU A 283 -2.66 -9.46 -3.98
C GLU A 283 -1.59 -8.99 -2.97
N ILE A 284 -1.44 -7.67 -2.87
CA ILE A 284 -0.66 -7.00 -1.85
C ILE A 284 -1.63 -6.61 -0.72
N PRO A 285 -1.60 -7.30 0.43
CA PRO A 285 -2.50 -6.99 1.53
C PRO A 285 -2.13 -5.67 2.20
N PHE A 286 -3.12 -5.05 2.82
CA PHE A 286 -2.86 -3.95 3.75
C PHE A 286 -2.27 -4.51 5.05
N ASP A 287 -1.01 -4.21 5.30
CA ASP A 287 -0.32 -4.55 6.55
C ASP A 287 -0.35 -3.36 7.54
N PRO A 288 -1.12 -3.42 8.64
CA PRO A 288 -1.16 -2.35 9.63
C PRO A 288 0.18 -2.16 10.36
N ASP A 289 1.05 -3.18 10.38
CA ASP A 289 2.35 -3.19 11.04
C ASP A 289 3.53 -3.00 10.06
N ALA A 290 3.23 -2.57 8.83
CA ALA A 290 4.24 -2.33 7.80
C ALA A 290 5.33 -1.36 8.27
N LEU A 291 6.55 -1.59 7.77
CA LEU A 291 7.65 -0.64 7.94
C LEU A 291 7.44 0.56 7.03
N THR A 292 7.68 1.75 7.58
CA THR A 292 7.64 3.00 6.82
C THR A 292 8.77 3.93 7.21
N ALA A 293 9.16 4.80 6.29
CA ALA A 293 10.18 5.82 6.44
C ALA A 293 9.53 7.19 6.18
N ARG A 294 9.42 8.02 7.21
CA ARG A 294 9.01 9.43 7.08
C ARG A 294 10.25 10.30 6.89
N ILE A 295 10.30 11.03 5.80
CA ILE A 295 11.38 11.98 5.52
C ILE A 295 11.18 13.24 6.36
N LEU A 296 12.20 13.61 7.13
CA LEU A 296 12.15 14.74 8.07
C LEU A 296 12.57 16.06 7.41
N GLN A 297 13.46 15.98 6.41
CA GLN A 297 13.93 17.11 5.61
C GLN A 297 14.30 16.64 4.21
N ASP A 298 14.32 17.56 3.24
CA ASP A 298 14.71 17.24 1.87
C ASP A 298 16.06 16.53 1.83
N THR A 299 16.10 15.39 1.16
CA THR A 299 17.28 14.54 1.10
C THR A 299 17.31 13.71 -0.18
N VAL A 300 18.27 12.80 -0.28
CA VAL A 300 18.41 11.87 -1.41
C VAL A 300 18.53 10.44 -0.93
N LEU A 301 17.92 9.51 -1.67
CA LEU A 301 18.29 8.11 -1.62
C LEU A 301 19.47 7.89 -2.55
N LYS A 302 20.52 7.20 -2.08
CA LYS A 302 21.81 7.09 -2.77
C LYS A 302 22.12 5.66 -3.17
N LYS A 303 22.90 5.43 -4.24
CA LYS A 303 23.38 4.09 -4.60
C LYS A 303 24.49 3.55 -3.72
N SER A 304 25.21 4.42 -3.00
CA SER A 304 26.27 4.03 -2.07
C SER A 304 26.31 4.93 -0.83
N PRO A 305 26.89 4.44 0.29
CA PRO A 305 26.91 5.15 1.58
C PRO A 305 28.01 6.22 1.65
N VAL A 306 28.14 7.04 0.60
CA VAL A 306 29.10 8.15 0.54
C VAL A 306 28.38 9.50 0.50
N ASP A 307 29.12 10.59 0.66
CA ASP A 307 28.57 11.94 0.50
C ASP A 307 27.87 12.12 -0.86
N SER A 308 26.68 12.70 -0.87
CA SER A 308 25.87 12.87 -2.09
C SER A 308 26.50 13.80 -3.13
N SER A 309 27.43 14.67 -2.70
CA SER A 309 28.24 15.52 -3.58
C SER A 309 29.20 14.71 -4.46
N LYS A 310 29.57 13.50 -4.03
CA LYS A 310 30.46 12.59 -4.76
C LYS A 310 29.73 11.67 -5.74
N LEU A 311 28.39 11.73 -5.78
CA LEU A 311 27.56 10.86 -6.61
C LEU A 311 27.04 11.57 -7.85
N ALA A 312 27.07 10.84 -8.97
CA ALA A 312 26.44 11.25 -10.21
C ALA A 312 24.91 11.38 -10.02
N ALA A 313 24.26 12.15 -10.89
CA ALA A 313 22.81 12.38 -10.80
C ALA A 313 21.99 11.09 -10.89
N GLN A 314 22.40 10.13 -11.71
CA GLN A 314 21.74 8.81 -11.84
C GLN A 314 21.87 7.93 -10.59
N ASP A 315 22.84 8.21 -9.73
CA ASP A 315 23.13 7.43 -8.51
C ASP A 315 22.41 8.00 -7.29
N LYS A 316 21.49 8.94 -7.49
CA LYS A 316 20.67 9.55 -6.44
C LYS A 316 19.28 9.92 -6.92
N VAL A 317 18.29 9.80 -6.02
CA VAL A 317 16.93 10.28 -6.24
C VAL A 317 16.48 11.16 -5.07
N SER A 318 15.87 12.30 -5.38
CA SER A 318 15.41 13.27 -4.37
C SER A 318 14.18 12.74 -3.61
N LEU A 319 14.22 12.89 -2.28
CA LEU A 319 13.14 12.56 -1.37
C LEU A 319 12.70 13.85 -0.64
N PRO A 320 11.47 14.34 -0.88
CA PRO A 320 11.00 15.56 -0.26
C PRO A 320 10.59 15.37 1.20
N ALA A 321 10.78 16.40 2.01
CA ALA A 321 10.39 16.48 3.40
C ALA A 321 8.89 16.18 3.60
N GLY A 322 8.56 15.54 4.72
CA GLY A 322 7.19 15.15 5.08
C GLY A 322 6.64 13.93 4.33
N ARG A 323 7.27 13.51 3.22
CA ARG A 323 6.84 12.34 2.46
C ARG A 323 7.11 11.06 3.25
N VAL A 324 6.18 10.12 3.15
CA VAL A 324 6.32 8.79 3.77
C VAL A 324 6.43 7.74 2.67
N TYR A 325 7.40 6.84 2.80
CA TYR A 325 7.62 5.71 1.90
C TYR A 325 7.40 4.40 2.66
N GLY A 326 6.84 3.39 1.99
CA GLY A 326 6.81 2.04 2.52
C GLY A 326 8.19 1.40 2.36
N VAL A 327 8.57 0.59 3.33
CA VAL A 327 9.88 -0.07 3.39
C VAL A 327 9.64 -1.57 3.48
N SER A 328 10.21 -2.34 2.56
CA SER A 328 10.14 -3.81 2.58
C SER A 328 11.21 -4.41 3.49
N SER A 329 12.41 -3.82 3.50
CA SER A 329 13.51 -4.23 4.36
C SER A 329 14.49 -3.08 4.59
N TYR A 330 15.31 -3.20 5.64
CA TYR A 330 16.43 -2.29 5.87
C TYR A 330 17.60 -2.98 6.57
N THR A 331 18.79 -2.42 6.40
CA THR A 331 20.01 -2.76 7.14
C THR A 331 20.78 -1.48 7.46
N ILE A 332 21.70 -1.54 8.42
CA ILE A 332 22.67 -0.45 8.66
C ILE A 332 23.99 -0.82 7.98
N GLU A 333 24.53 0.09 7.18
CA GLU A 333 25.77 -0.11 6.44
C GLU A 333 26.44 1.23 6.13
N GLY A 334 27.72 1.37 6.48
CA GLY A 334 28.53 2.57 6.21
C GLY A 334 27.96 3.83 6.84
N GLY A 335 27.32 3.73 8.01
CA GLY A 335 26.69 4.84 8.74
C GLY A 335 25.36 5.29 8.17
N HIS A 336 24.81 4.53 7.23
CA HIS A 336 23.56 4.82 6.57
C HIS A 336 22.53 3.73 6.85
N ILE A 337 21.26 4.09 6.72
CA ILE A 337 20.20 3.10 6.60
C ILE A 337 20.12 2.74 5.12
N ARG A 338 20.43 1.49 4.79
CA ARG A 338 20.15 0.93 3.48
C ARG A 338 18.70 0.42 3.50
N LEU A 339 17.85 1.01 2.69
CA LEU A 339 16.42 0.72 2.61
C LEU A 339 16.10 0.09 1.27
N SER A 340 15.23 -0.91 1.26
CA SER A 340 14.46 -1.30 0.09
C SER A 340 13.04 -0.77 0.26
N THR A 341 12.58 0.08 -0.66
CA THR A 341 11.24 0.67 -0.64
C THR A 341 10.24 -0.21 -1.36
N THR A 342 8.96 -0.04 -1.04
CA THR A 342 7.83 -0.58 -1.82
C THR A 342 7.49 0.30 -3.02
N GLU A 343 8.33 1.29 -3.32
CA GLU A 343 8.22 2.23 -4.44
C GLU A 343 9.43 2.09 -5.36
N GLU A 344 9.18 1.99 -6.66
CA GLU A 344 10.20 1.97 -7.71
C GLU A 344 10.48 3.40 -8.20
N PHE A 345 11.75 3.81 -8.16
CA PHE A 345 12.19 5.10 -8.69
C PHE A 345 12.74 4.91 -10.11
N PRO A 346 12.14 5.54 -11.15
CA PRO A 346 12.59 5.37 -12.53
C PRO A 346 14.09 5.64 -12.72
N GLY A 347 14.81 4.70 -13.33
CA GLY A 347 16.25 4.78 -13.56
C GLY A 347 17.14 4.51 -12.33
N PHE A 348 16.56 4.47 -11.13
CA PHE A 348 17.28 4.21 -9.87
C PHE A 348 16.92 2.85 -9.25
N GLY A 349 15.70 2.35 -9.41
CA GLY A 349 15.19 1.16 -8.71
C GLY A 349 14.64 1.51 -7.32
N ASN A 350 14.52 0.53 -6.41
CA ASN A 350 13.88 0.70 -5.09
C ASN A 350 14.82 0.64 -3.88
N THR A 351 16.12 0.42 -4.08
CA THR A 351 17.05 0.15 -2.97
C THR A 351 18.19 1.16 -2.97
N GLY A 352 18.45 1.74 -1.79
CA GLY A 352 19.55 2.70 -1.62
C GLY A 352 19.78 3.11 -0.16
N TYR A 353 20.68 4.07 0.02
CA TYR A 353 21.18 4.52 1.32
C TYR A 353 20.64 5.91 1.66
N ILE A 354 20.17 6.09 2.88
CA ILE A 354 19.73 7.37 3.43
C ILE A 354 20.45 7.67 4.74
N PHE A 355 20.67 8.96 5.02
CA PHE A 355 21.29 9.37 6.27
C PHE A 355 20.30 9.20 7.43
N PRO A 356 20.67 8.54 8.54
CA PRO A 356 19.73 8.19 9.61
C PRO A 356 18.98 9.40 10.19
N ASN A 357 19.68 10.54 10.35
CA ASN A 357 19.09 11.74 10.96
C ASN A 357 18.02 12.42 10.08
N PHE A 358 17.88 12.03 8.80
CA PHE A 358 16.93 12.65 7.88
C PHE A 358 15.63 11.85 7.73
N VAL A 359 15.51 10.73 8.46
CA VAL A 359 14.38 9.82 8.36
C VAL A 359 13.93 9.35 9.74
N GLN A 360 12.63 9.29 9.93
CA GLN A 360 12.01 8.62 11.07
C GLN A 360 11.44 7.28 10.60
N MET A 361 12.02 6.19 11.11
CA MET A 361 11.52 4.84 10.86
C MET A 361 10.34 4.53 11.77
N GLN A 362 9.30 3.90 11.22
CA GLN A 362 8.12 3.49 11.96
C GLN A 362 7.71 2.06 11.63
N ARG A 363 7.16 1.35 12.62
CA ARG A 363 6.48 0.06 12.47
C ARG A 363 5.10 0.18 13.10
N GLY A 364 4.04 -0.09 12.34
CA GLY A 364 2.67 0.06 12.84
C GLY A 364 2.33 1.46 13.35
N GLY A 365 2.91 2.49 12.73
CA GLY A 365 2.78 3.89 13.16
C GLY A 365 3.59 4.27 14.41
N ARG A 366 4.30 3.33 15.03
CA ARG A 366 5.20 3.60 16.17
C ARG A 366 6.61 3.86 15.68
N SER A 367 7.16 5.02 16.03
CA SER A 367 8.55 5.36 15.71
C SER A 367 9.53 4.49 16.48
N PHE A 368 10.63 4.10 15.84
CA PHE A 368 11.74 3.41 16.48
C PHE A 368 13.08 3.94 15.96
N ASN A 369 14.13 3.76 16.75
CA ASN A 369 15.48 4.09 16.32
C ASN A 369 16.09 2.87 15.60
N PRO A 370 16.41 2.96 14.29
CA PRO A 370 17.02 1.86 13.55
C PRO A 370 18.48 1.59 13.95
N ILE A 371 19.10 2.49 14.72
CA ILE A 371 20.47 2.40 15.26
C ILE A 371 20.35 2.53 16.80
N PRO A 372 19.91 1.47 17.51
CA PRO A 372 19.67 1.56 18.94
C PRO A 372 20.98 1.85 19.73
N PRO A 373 20.92 2.54 20.87
CA PRO A 373 22.11 2.87 21.67
C PRO A 373 22.73 1.65 22.35
N GLN A 374 22.01 0.53 22.38
CA GLN A 374 22.49 -0.75 22.89
C GLN A 374 21.87 -1.91 22.12
N VAL A 375 22.62 -3.00 21.99
CA VAL A 375 22.19 -4.27 21.39
C VAL A 375 22.75 -5.39 22.24
N GLU A 376 21.94 -6.41 22.49
CA GLU A 376 22.40 -7.68 23.06
C GLU A 376 21.79 -8.83 22.26
N LEU A 377 22.64 -9.67 21.69
CA LEU A 377 22.24 -10.86 20.95
C LEU A 377 22.24 -12.06 21.89
N ASN A 378 21.26 -12.95 21.71
CA ASN A 378 21.13 -14.17 22.49
C ASN A 378 22.08 -15.28 21.98
N VAL A 379 23.38 -14.99 21.98
CA VAL A 379 24.43 -15.93 21.59
C VAL A 379 24.81 -16.76 22.82
N PRO A 380 24.83 -18.10 22.73
CA PRO A 380 25.25 -18.94 23.84
C PRO A 380 26.73 -18.73 24.16
N TYR A 381 27.11 -19.03 25.39
CA TYR A 381 28.49 -19.00 25.84
C TYR A 381 29.06 -20.42 25.87
N PHE A 382 30.25 -20.59 25.27
CA PHE A 382 31.07 -21.81 25.36
C PHE A 382 32.44 -21.43 25.92
N SER A 383 33.00 -22.27 26.79
CA SER A 383 34.36 -22.09 27.29
C SER A 383 35.31 -23.01 26.54
N GLN A 384 36.40 -22.45 26.03
CA GLN A 384 37.43 -23.29 25.38
C GLN A 384 38.14 -24.21 26.39
N ARG A 385 38.01 -23.93 27.69
CA ARG A 385 38.57 -24.75 28.78
C ARG A 385 37.86 -26.09 28.91
N ASP A 386 36.64 -26.19 28.38
CA ASP A 386 35.87 -27.43 28.33
C ASP A 386 36.32 -28.33 27.17
N ASN A 387 37.19 -27.84 26.27
CA ASN A 387 37.70 -28.62 25.15
C ASN A 387 38.71 -29.67 25.64
N PRO A 388 38.48 -30.97 25.41
CA PRO A 388 39.37 -32.04 25.87
C PRO A 388 40.74 -32.01 25.17
N ARG A 389 40.87 -31.33 24.03
CA ARG A 389 42.10 -31.23 23.24
C ARG A 389 42.42 -29.77 22.93
N LEU A 390 43.70 -29.41 23.09
CA LEU A 390 44.21 -28.08 22.74
C LEU A 390 43.39 -26.94 23.37
N TYR A 391 42.90 -27.11 24.61
CA TYR A 391 42.11 -26.08 25.31
C TYR A 391 42.84 -24.73 25.40
N TRP A 392 44.17 -24.73 25.37
CA TRP A 392 45.02 -23.54 25.35
C TRP A 392 45.12 -22.84 23.98
N SER A 393 44.54 -23.40 22.91
CA SER A 393 44.69 -22.94 21.51
C SER A 393 43.41 -23.14 20.68
N THR A 394 42.24 -23.00 21.31
CA THR A 394 40.93 -23.25 20.69
C THR A 394 39.95 -22.07 20.83
N CYS A 395 40.42 -20.89 21.26
CA CYS A 395 39.62 -19.66 21.32
C CYS A 395 38.89 -19.35 20.00
N ASN A 396 39.56 -19.63 18.87
CA ASN A 396 39.06 -19.37 17.51
C ASN A 396 37.83 -20.22 17.19
N VAL A 397 37.98 -21.55 17.24
CA VAL A 397 36.90 -22.50 16.93
C VAL A 397 35.77 -22.45 17.96
N THR A 398 36.09 -22.14 19.22
CA THR A 398 35.08 -21.93 20.27
C THR A 398 34.24 -20.67 20.00
N SER A 399 34.89 -19.57 19.60
CA SER A 399 34.18 -18.34 19.20
C SER A 399 33.31 -18.54 17.96
N ILE A 400 33.83 -19.23 16.94
CA ILE A 400 33.05 -19.59 15.75
C ILE A 400 31.88 -20.50 16.11
N ALA A 401 32.08 -21.49 16.99
CA ALA A 401 31.02 -22.38 17.47
C ALA A 401 29.88 -21.60 18.14
N MET A 402 30.19 -20.60 18.98
CA MET A 402 29.16 -19.73 19.58
C MET A 402 28.30 -19.03 18.52
N VAL A 403 28.94 -18.47 17.47
CA VAL A 403 28.24 -17.84 16.34
C VAL A 403 27.42 -18.84 15.52
N PHE A 404 27.97 -20.02 15.25
CA PHE A 404 27.25 -21.10 14.56
C PHE A 404 26.03 -21.56 15.33
N TYR A 405 26.16 -21.70 16.64
CA TYR A 405 25.07 -22.11 17.50
C TYR A 405 23.96 -21.08 17.55
N TYR A 406 24.30 -19.78 17.54
CA TYR A 406 23.36 -18.68 17.37
C TYR A 406 22.57 -18.79 16.06
N TYR A 407 23.22 -19.22 14.98
CA TYR A 407 22.55 -19.46 13.70
C TYR A 407 21.79 -20.78 13.59
N GLY A 408 21.85 -21.63 14.61
CA GLY A 408 21.11 -22.89 14.70
C GLY A 408 21.92 -24.14 14.36
N VAL A 409 23.23 -24.02 14.09
CA VAL A 409 24.10 -25.17 13.83
C VAL A 409 24.33 -25.94 15.13
N ARG A 410 24.36 -27.26 15.05
CA ARG A 410 24.65 -28.17 16.16
C ARG A 410 25.68 -29.20 15.70
N SER A 411 26.39 -29.82 16.65
CA SER A 411 27.29 -30.93 16.32
C SER A 411 26.50 -32.09 15.70
N LYS A 412 27.11 -32.74 14.71
CA LYS A 412 26.53 -33.90 14.01
C LYS A 412 26.45 -35.14 14.90
N ASP A 413 27.43 -35.29 15.80
CA ASP A 413 27.59 -36.48 16.62
C ASP A 413 27.10 -36.27 18.07
N GLY A 414 26.43 -35.14 18.34
CA GLY A 414 25.89 -34.80 19.66
C GLY A 414 26.92 -34.35 20.70
N GLY A 415 28.19 -34.21 20.30
CA GLY A 415 29.28 -33.67 21.12
C GLY A 415 29.35 -32.13 21.10
N GLN A 416 30.46 -31.59 21.59
CA GLN A 416 30.74 -30.15 21.52
C GLN A 416 31.00 -29.73 20.07
N LEU A 417 30.40 -28.63 19.64
CA LEU A 417 30.53 -28.18 18.25
C LEU A 417 31.96 -27.72 17.97
N GLU A 418 32.56 -27.00 18.89
CA GLU A 418 33.94 -26.51 18.85
C GLU A 418 34.98 -27.63 18.70
N ASP A 419 34.72 -28.83 19.25
CA ASP A 419 35.58 -30.01 19.05
C ASP A 419 35.45 -30.59 17.64
N GLU A 420 34.24 -30.61 17.08
CA GLU A 420 33.99 -31.00 15.69
C GLU A 420 34.68 -30.01 14.73
N LEU A 421 34.57 -28.71 15.01
CA LEU A 421 35.24 -27.66 14.23
C LEU A 421 36.76 -27.77 14.33
N LEU A 422 37.30 -28.06 15.51
CA LEU A 422 38.73 -28.34 15.68
C LEU A 422 39.14 -29.55 14.84
N GLN A 423 38.42 -30.66 14.95
CA GLN A 423 38.72 -31.87 14.20
C GLN A 423 38.69 -31.62 12.69
N TRP A 424 37.73 -30.83 12.20
CA TRP A 424 37.64 -30.45 10.80
C TRP A 424 38.91 -29.76 10.30
N CYS A 425 39.48 -28.85 11.09
CA CYS A 425 40.74 -28.17 10.78
C CYS A 425 41.91 -29.17 10.75
N LEU A 426 42.03 -30.00 11.79
CA LEU A 426 43.11 -30.97 11.94
C LEU A 426 43.12 -31.99 10.79
N ASP A 427 41.97 -32.55 10.43
CA ASP A 427 41.85 -33.57 9.39
C ASP A 427 42.27 -33.06 8.00
N ARG A 428 42.03 -31.77 7.72
CA ARG A 428 42.23 -31.19 6.39
C ARG A 428 43.56 -30.47 6.24
N TYR A 429 44.07 -29.89 7.33
CA TYR A 429 45.19 -28.96 7.29
C TYR A 429 46.26 -29.24 8.36
N GLY A 430 46.07 -30.25 9.22
CA GLY A 430 47.05 -30.67 10.21
C GLY A 430 47.01 -29.88 11.52
N ALA A 431 47.84 -30.28 12.48
CA ALA A 431 47.93 -29.67 13.80
C ALA A 431 48.41 -28.21 13.72
N GLY A 432 47.72 -27.31 14.45
CA GLY A 432 48.00 -25.87 14.45
C GLY A 432 47.21 -25.07 13.41
N SER A 433 46.56 -25.74 12.44
CA SER A 433 45.79 -25.07 11.40
C SER A 433 44.60 -24.24 11.90
N GLN A 434 44.09 -24.53 13.10
CA GLN A 434 43.00 -23.78 13.71
C GLN A 434 43.35 -22.33 14.08
N THR A 435 44.63 -21.94 14.01
CA THR A 435 45.08 -20.54 14.21
C THR A 435 45.29 -19.77 12.90
N ASP A 436 45.13 -20.42 11.74
CA ASP A 436 45.25 -19.76 10.44
C ASP A 436 43.89 -19.20 10.00
N HIS A 437 43.81 -17.87 9.83
CA HIS A 437 42.59 -17.19 9.41
C HIS A 437 42.04 -17.68 8.06
N ASN A 438 42.90 -18.13 7.13
CA ASN A 438 42.48 -18.70 5.86
C ASN A 438 41.82 -20.07 6.04
N VAL A 439 42.31 -20.87 6.99
CA VAL A 439 41.69 -22.15 7.34
C VAL A 439 40.34 -21.91 8.01
N LEU A 440 40.24 -20.92 8.90
CA LEU A 440 39.00 -20.54 9.55
C LEU A 440 37.94 -20.04 8.56
N ILE A 441 38.33 -19.26 7.53
CA ILE A 441 37.43 -18.88 6.43
C ILE A 441 36.85 -20.13 5.75
N LYS A 442 37.72 -21.09 5.36
CA LYS A 442 37.30 -22.32 4.69
C LYS A 442 36.42 -23.21 5.58
N LEU A 443 36.72 -23.26 6.88
CA LEU A 443 35.86 -23.91 7.87
C LEU A 443 34.48 -23.27 7.86
N ILE A 444 34.40 -21.94 7.91
CA ILE A 444 33.13 -21.21 7.95
C ILE A 444 32.30 -21.48 6.68
N GLU A 445 32.95 -21.45 5.52
CA GLU A 445 32.35 -21.76 4.21
C GLU A 445 31.87 -23.20 4.11
N ALA A 446 32.62 -24.16 4.66
CA ALA A 446 32.26 -25.58 4.66
C ALA A 446 30.98 -25.88 5.46
N TYR A 447 30.61 -25.00 6.40
CA TYR A 447 29.35 -25.08 7.15
C TYR A 447 28.23 -24.24 6.52
N GLY A 448 28.41 -23.72 5.30
CA GLY A 448 27.37 -23.03 4.53
C GLY A 448 27.21 -21.55 4.86
N PHE A 449 28.21 -20.91 5.47
CA PHE A 449 28.21 -19.49 5.79
C PHE A 449 29.23 -18.74 4.92
N LYS A 450 28.98 -17.45 4.68
CA LYS A 450 29.99 -16.56 4.11
C LYS A 450 30.86 -16.03 5.24
N SER A 451 32.19 -16.11 5.05
CA SER A 451 33.15 -15.49 5.96
C SER A 451 33.80 -14.29 5.28
N GLN A 452 33.90 -13.17 6.00
CA GLN A 452 34.71 -12.04 5.60
C GLN A 452 35.65 -11.68 6.75
N PHE A 453 36.90 -12.12 6.64
CA PHE A 453 37.97 -11.69 7.53
C PHE A 453 38.60 -10.41 6.97
N SER A 454 38.83 -9.43 7.84
CA SER A 454 39.64 -8.26 7.53
C SER A 454 40.41 -7.83 8.76
N THR A 455 41.52 -7.16 8.51
CA THR A 455 42.40 -6.56 9.50
C THR A 455 42.19 -5.04 9.59
N THR A 456 41.28 -4.49 8.80
CA THR A 456 41.11 -3.04 8.61
C THR A 456 39.69 -2.54 8.90
N TYR A 457 38.92 -3.30 9.69
CA TYR A 457 37.60 -2.85 10.10
C TYR A 457 37.68 -1.64 11.01
N LYS A 458 36.61 -0.85 11.02
CA LYS A 458 36.36 0.21 11.99
C LYS A 458 35.43 -0.30 13.09
N TRP A 459 35.46 0.33 14.25
CA TRP A 459 34.54 0.00 15.34
C TRP A 459 33.07 0.19 14.96
N GLN A 460 32.82 1.11 14.03
CA GLN A 460 31.51 1.28 13.42
C GLN A 460 31.05 0.01 12.69
N ASP A 461 31.91 -0.66 11.92
CA ASP A 461 31.55 -1.89 11.20
C ASP A 461 31.14 -3.00 12.17
N ILE A 462 31.83 -3.10 13.31
CA ILE A 462 31.48 -4.05 14.39
C ILE A 462 30.08 -3.77 14.92
N LYS A 463 29.77 -2.50 15.23
CA LYS A 463 28.44 -2.10 15.70
C LYS A 463 27.37 -2.36 14.65
N GLU A 464 27.66 -2.14 13.36
CA GLU A 464 26.72 -2.39 12.27
C GLU A 464 26.39 -3.87 12.10
N GLU A 465 27.36 -4.78 12.23
CA GLU A 465 27.08 -6.22 12.29
C GLU A 465 26.11 -6.54 13.43
N LEU A 466 26.37 -6.01 14.63
CA LEU A 466 25.55 -6.25 15.82
C LEU A 466 24.13 -5.69 15.66
N ILE A 467 23.97 -4.47 15.15
CA ILE A 467 22.65 -3.86 14.86
C ILE A 467 21.88 -4.74 13.88
N ASN A 468 22.56 -5.29 12.89
CA ASN A 468 21.96 -6.20 11.92
C ASN A 468 21.81 -7.64 12.45
N ARG A 469 21.98 -7.86 13.76
CA ARG A 469 21.83 -9.15 14.45
C ARG A 469 22.85 -10.20 14.02
N ARG A 470 24.08 -9.79 13.74
CA ARG A 470 25.19 -10.66 13.37
C ARG A 470 26.29 -10.56 14.43
N PRO A 471 26.52 -11.59 15.25
CA PRO A 471 27.62 -11.58 16.21
C PRO A 471 28.96 -11.63 15.47
N VAL A 472 29.99 -11.08 16.12
CA VAL A 472 31.30 -10.88 15.50
C VAL A 472 32.36 -11.68 16.26
N VAL A 473 33.22 -12.37 15.53
CA VAL A 473 34.42 -12.99 16.10
C VAL A 473 35.56 -11.98 16.01
N LEU A 474 35.95 -11.41 17.15
CA LEU A 474 36.92 -10.32 17.27
C LEU A 474 38.27 -10.86 17.72
N CYS A 475 39.34 -10.38 17.09
CA CYS A 475 40.72 -10.78 17.41
C CYS A 475 41.41 -9.63 18.15
N GLY A 476 42.29 -9.96 19.10
CA GLY A 476 43.09 -8.97 19.79
C GLY A 476 44.22 -9.57 20.62
N TYR A 477 45.02 -8.71 21.21
CA TYR A 477 46.13 -9.05 22.10
C TYR A 477 45.72 -9.06 23.57
N PHE A 478 44.56 -9.69 23.87
CA PHE A 478 44.11 -9.87 25.26
C PHE A 478 45.09 -10.73 26.08
N THR A 479 45.87 -11.57 25.40
CA THR A 479 47.03 -12.29 25.95
C THR A 479 48.28 -11.99 25.11
N HIS A 480 49.46 -12.34 25.62
CA HIS A 480 50.73 -12.14 24.90
C HIS A 480 50.77 -12.81 23.51
N GLY A 481 50.11 -13.97 23.36
CA GLY A 481 50.06 -14.71 22.10
C GLY A 481 48.91 -14.32 21.17
N GLY A 482 48.10 -13.32 21.55
CA GLY A 482 46.81 -13.06 20.92
C GLY A 482 45.68 -13.93 21.48
N HIS A 483 44.45 -13.49 21.24
CA HIS A 483 43.24 -14.17 21.70
C HIS A 483 42.04 -13.76 20.84
N ILE A 484 41.04 -14.63 20.76
CA ILE A 484 39.82 -14.41 19.99
C ILE A 484 38.61 -14.53 20.90
N VAL A 485 37.71 -13.54 20.81
CA VAL A 485 36.48 -13.45 21.59
C VAL A 485 35.27 -13.27 20.68
N THR A 486 34.07 -13.54 21.20
CA THR A 486 32.83 -13.31 20.46
C THR A 486 32.11 -12.07 20.98
N VAL A 487 32.01 -11.04 20.15
CA VAL A 487 31.21 -9.85 20.46
C VAL A 487 29.75 -10.15 20.16
N VAL A 488 28.92 -10.04 21.18
CA VAL A 488 27.49 -10.40 21.15
C VAL A 488 26.59 -9.18 21.35
N GLY A 489 27.17 -8.00 21.54
CA GLY A 489 26.39 -6.78 21.73
C GLY A 489 27.25 -5.57 22.03
N TYR A 490 26.60 -4.46 22.31
CA TYR A 490 27.22 -3.24 22.80
C TYR A 490 26.25 -2.46 23.66
N THR A 491 26.80 -1.63 24.54
CA THR A 491 26.09 -0.64 25.36
C THR A 491 26.79 0.72 25.22
N PRO A 492 26.27 1.79 25.84
CA PRO A 492 27.02 3.04 25.94
C PRO A 492 28.39 2.91 26.62
N GLN A 493 28.61 1.88 27.44
CA GLN A 493 29.83 1.67 28.23
C GLN A 493 30.89 0.85 27.49
N GLY A 494 30.51 -0.06 26.60
CA GLY A 494 31.46 -0.94 25.92
C GLY A 494 30.80 -2.02 25.07
N PHE A 495 31.60 -2.97 24.62
CA PHE A 495 31.12 -4.17 23.93
C PHE A 495 30.69 -5.25 24.93
N ILE A 496 29.63 -5.97 24.61
CA ILE A 496 29.24 -7.18 25.34
C ILE A 496 29.94 -8.35 24.66
N VAL A 497 30.75 -9.09 25.42
CA VAL A 497 31.67 -10.10 24.90
C VAL A 497 31.45 -11.43 25.62
N ASN A 498 31.39 -12.51 24.85
CA ASN A 498 31.62 -13.87 25.32
C ASN A 498 33.10 -14.19 25.07
N ASP A 499 33.92 -14.17 26.13
CA ASP A 499 35.34 -14.50 26.08
C ASP A 499 35.54 -15.98 26.46
N PRO A 500 35.95 -16.87 25.53
CA PRO A 500 35.99 -18.30 25.80
C PRO A 500 37.02 -18.72 26.89
N TRP A 501 37.96 -17.84 27.27
CA TRP A 501 38.98 -18.15 28.28
C TRP A 501 38.64 -17.62 29.69
N GLY A 502 37.78 -16.60 29.79
CA GLY A 502 37.44 -15.92 31.05
C GLY A 502 37.53 -14.40 30.94
N ASP A 503 37.58 -13.69 32.05
CA ASP A 503 37.54 -12.22 32.04
C ASP A 503 38.92 -11.58 31.81
N GLY A 504 39.18 -11.18 30.57
CA GLY A 504 40.43 -10.53 30.17
C GLY A 504 40.61 -9.12 30.74
N TYR A 505 39.53 -8.40 31.06
CA TYR A 505 39.62 -7.01 31.54
C TYR A 505 40.37 -6.92 32.88
N TYR A 506 40.16 -7.91 33.75
CA TYR A 506 40.88 -8.07 35.01
C TYR A 506 42.02 -9.08 34.94
N GLY A 507 42.59 -9.29 33.75
CA GLY A 507 43.76 -10.16 33.55
C GLY A 507 43.49 -11.65 33.78
N TYR A 508 42.28 -12.12 33.48
CA TYR A 508 41.83 -13.52 33.61
C TYR A 508 41.85 -14.07 35.04
N ALA A 509 41.65 -13.19 36.04
CA ALA A 509 41.42 -13.60 37.43
C ALA A 509 40.14 -14.45 37.61
N SER A 510 39.17 -14.30 36.71
CA SER A 510 37.94 -15.10 36.63
C SER A 510 37.93 -15.94 35.36
N THR A 511 37.43 -17.18 35.46
CA THR A 511 37.19 -18.05 34.29
C THR A 511 35.79 -17.89 33.69
N GLU A 512 34.93 -17.06 34.30
CA GLU A 512 33.60 -16.78 33.75
C GLU A 512 33.72 -15.74 32.63
N GLY A 513 33.42 -16.17 31.41
CA GLY A 513 33.57 -15.37 30.20
C GLY A 513 32.26 -14.90 29.57
N ARG A 514 31.11 -15.17 30.17
CA ARG A 514 29.80 -14.92 29.58
C ARG A 514 29.39 -13.45 29.71
N LYS A 515 29.02 -12.83 28.58
CA LYS A 515 28.41 -11.50 28.51
C LYS A 515 29.14 -10.44 29.34
N LEU A 516 30.47 -10.47 29.30
CA LEU A 516 31.33 -9.47 29.93
C LEU A 516 31.15 -8.12 29.23
N ILE A 517 31.24 -7.03 29.98
CA ILE A 517 31.29 -5.69 29.41
C ILE A 517 32.76 -5.31 29.29
N TYR A 518 33.28 -5.29 28.07
CA TYR A 518 34.62 -4.79 27.77
C TYR A 518 34.53 -3.32 27.36
N PRO A 519 35.08 -2.40 28.17
CA PRO A 519 35.08 -0.97 27.85
C PRO A 519 35.68 -0.63 26.48
N TYR A 520 35.23 0.47 25.87
CA TYR A 520 35.70 0.86 24.53
C TYR A 520 37.20 1.19 24.48
N ASP A 521 37.74 1.80 25.52
CA ASP A 521 39.17 2.06 25.66
C ASP A 521 39.98 0.77 25.79
N TYR A 522 39.49 -0.18 26.59
CA TYR A 522 40.10 -1.50 26.72
C TYR A 522 40.10 -2.28 25.39
N THR A 523 38.96 -2.32 24.70
CA THR A 523 38.88 -2.99 23.39
C THR A 523 39.73 -2.29 22.32
N THR A 524 39.82 -0.96 22.34
CA THR A 524 40.74 -0.20 21.47
C THR A 524 42.20 -0.55 21.75
N GLN A 525 42.58 -0.64 23.02
CA GLN A 525 43.94 -1.02 23.42
C GLN A 525 44.29 -2.44 22.98
N MET A 526 43.36 -3.39 23.15
CA MET A 526 43.64 -4.81 22.90
C MET A 526 43.43 -5.23 21.44
N CYS A 527 42.50 -4.61 20.71
CA CYS A 527 42.09 -5.09 19.37
C CYS A 527 42.44 -4.13 18.23
N GLY A 528 42.99 -2.96 18.54
CA GLY A 528 43.40 -1.96 17.55
C GLY A 528 42.53 -0.70 17.54
N VAL A 529 43.05 0.33 16.86
CA VAL A 529 42.33 1.59 16.62
C VAL A 529 41.40 1.48 15.41
N ASP A 530 40.56 2.48 15.19
CA ASP A 530 39.66 2.52 14.02
C ASP A 530 40.44 2.32 12.71
N GLY A 531 40.03 1.33 11.91
CA GLY A 531 40.70 0.97 10.65
C GLY A 531 41.84 -0.03 10.81
N ASP A 532 42.07 -0.54 12.02
CA ASP A 532 43.04 -1.59 12.36
C ASP A 532 42.40 -2.68 13.26
N VAL A 533 41.09 -2.91 13.09
CA VAL A 533 40.36 -3.93 13.86
C VAL A 533 40.30 -5.24 13.08
N TRP A 534 40.79 -6.31 13.70
CA TRP A 534 40.81 -7.65 13.12
C TRP A 534 39.57 -8.44 13.53
N ALA A 535 38.74 -8.84 12.56
CA ALA A 535 37.53 -9.58 12.86
C ALA A 535 37.11 -10.52 11.72
N HIS A 536 36.38 -11.59 12.08
CA HIS A 536 35.61 -12.38 11.12
C HIS A 536 34.14 -11.98 11.20
N PHE A 537 33.57 -11.57 10.07
CA PHE A 537 32.13 -11.44 9.90
C PHE A 537 31.56 -12.71 9.29
N ILE A 538 30.65 -13.35 10.03
CA ILE A 538 30.04 -14.63 9.64
C ILE A 538 28.57 -14.38 9.29
N ARG A 539 28.22 -14.57 8.02
CA ARG A 539 26.90 -14.26 7.48
C ARG A 539 26.25 -15.51 6.89
N LYS A 540 24.93 -15.65 7.04
CA LYS A 540 24.17 -16.66 6.30
C LYS A 540 24.34 -16.41 4.79
N ALA A 541 24.55 -17.49 4.02
CA ALA A 541 24.81 -17.43 2.59
C ALA A 541 23.66 -16.82 1.78
#